data_AF-A0AAW1KTA8-F1
#
_entry.id   AF-A0AAW1KTA8-F1
#
_cell.length_a   1.000
_cell.length_b   1.000
_cell.length_c   1.000
_cell.angle_alpha   90.00
_cell.angle_beta   90.00
_cell.angle_gamma   90.00
#
_symmetry.space_group_name_H-M   'P 1'
#
loop_
_entity.id
_entity.type
_entity.pdbx_description
1 polymer ?
#
loop_
_entity_poly.entity_id
_entity_poly.type
_entity_poly.pdbx_seq_one_letter_code
_entity_poly.pdbx_strand_id
1 'polypeptide(L)'
;MDVRVGLLVLLVLAGNWVSDARDIEASKVSGVDMDVCTLCEEYVTVALDYLNDDKTHDEVLEALHKSCSQMRNLAEQCTTVVDRYAEMFFTDISSVQPLGFCKTIGLCRKATVSSLPAKRTKCEICHQAVDEMLEKLKDPDTELGIIESLLKACNAVGDKYKSKCKKMVFEFGPVLLVDAGSFVEKLDICTTFHACPRNQAETKEVFPKGMIEMVTSS
;
A
#
# COMPACT_ATOMS: atom_id res chain seq x y z
N MET A 1 -17.62 44.01 31.80
CA MET A 1 -16.77 44.00 30.58
C MET A 1 -17.68 43.62 29.43
N ASP A 2 -18.12 44.65 28.70
CA ASP A 2 -19.39 44.67 27.96
C ASP A 2 -19.36 43.86 26.65
N VAL A 3 -20.43 43.08 26.44
CA VAL A 3 -20.78 42.38 25.18
C VAL A 3 -20.78 43.33 23.97
N ARG A 4 -20.97 44.63 24.21
CA ARG A 4 -20.88 45.70 23.20
C ARG A 4 -19.46 45.90 22.65
N VAL A 5 -18.42 45.68 23.46
CA VAL A 5 -17.02 45.73 23.00
C VAL A 5 -16.72 44.53 22.10
N GLY A 6 -17.24 43.35 22.43
CA GLY A 6 -17.11 42.15 21.59
C GLY A 6 -17.81 42.26 20.25
N LEU A 7 -19.01 42.86 20.20
CA LEU A 7 -19.75 43.07 18.96
C LEU A 7 -19.06 44.12 18.04
N LEU A 8 -18.46 45.16 18.62
CA LEU A 8 -17.70 46.16 17.87
C LEU A 8 -16.42 45.56 17.26
N VAL A 9 -15.72 44.67 17.98
CA VAL A 9 -14.55 43.96 17.45
C VAL A 9 -14.93 43.03 16.29
N LEU A 10 -16.05 42.33 16.37
CA LEU A 10 -16.54 41.47 15.28
C LEU A 10 -16.97 42.27 14.04
N LEU A 11 -17.60 43.43 14.22
CA LEU A 11 -18.01 44.30 13.11
C LEU A 11 -16.81 44.99 12.42
N VAL A 12 -15.75 45.33 13.16
CA VAL A 12 -14.51 45.90 12.59
C VAL A 12 -13.71 44.84 11.81
N LEU A 13 -13.75 43.57 12.24
CA LEU A 13 -13.15 42.46 11.49
C LEU A 13 -13.96 42.10 10.24
N ALA A 14 -15.29 42.22 10.28
CA ALA A 14 -16.15 42.05 9.10
C ALA A 14 -16.05 43.23 8.11
N GLY A 15 -15.75 44.45 8.59
CA GLY A 15 -15.63 45.66 7.79
C GLY A 15 -14.37 45.75 6.93
N ASN A 16 -13.37 44.89 7.14
CA ASN A 16 -12.15 44.83 6.32
C ASN A 16 -12.17 43.72 5.25
N TRP A 17 -13.28 43.01 5.06
CA TRP A 17 -13.46 42.12 3.91
C TRP A 17 -14.83 42.30 3.23
N VAL A 18 -15.20 43.57 3.02
CA VAL A 18 -16.23 43.97 2.04
C VAL A 18 -15.60 44.99 1.12
N SER A 19 -14.73 44.51 0.23
CA SER A 19 -14.39 45.10 -1.09
C SER A 19 -13.35 44.21 -1.77
N ASP A 20 -13.77 43.03 -2.21
CA ASP A 20 -13.36 42.44 -3.50
C ASP A 20 -14.24 41.21 -3.79
N ALA A 21 -15.53 41.50 -4.01
CA ALA A 21 -16.50 40.54 -4.53
C ALA A 21 -17.01 41.08 -5.86
N ARG A 22 -16.15 41.05 -6.87
CA ARG A 22 -16.51 41.13 -8.29
C ARG A 22 -15.30 40.73 -9.12
N ASP A 23 -15.08 39.42 -9.21
CA ASP A 23 -14.73 38.70 -10.43
C ASP A 23 -14.65 37.19 -10.09
N ILE A 24 -15.84 36.57 -9.97
CA ILE A 24 -15.97 35.12 -10.14
C ILE A 24 -16.33 34.92 -11.61
N GLU A 25 -15.34 35.05 -12.49
CA GLU A 25 -15.30 34.14 -13.63
C GLU A 25 -14.85 32.80 -13.07
N ALA A 26 -15.60 31.74 -13.40
CA ALA A 26 -15.35 30.38 -13.01
C ALA A 26 -14.02 29.88 -13.60
N SER A 27 -12.91 30.31 -12.98
CA SER A 27 -11.60 29.75 -13.23
C SER A 27 -11.61 28.35 -12.66
N LYS A 28 -11.34 27.41 -13.55
CA LYS A 28 -11.15 26.00 -13.29
C LYS A 28 -10.13 25.84 -12.16
N VAL A 29 -10.61 25.64 -10.93
CA VAL A 29 -9.83 25.04 -9.85
C VAL A 29 -9.55 23.60 -10.28
N SER A 30 -8.50 23.47 -11.09
CA SER A 30 -7.72 22.24 -11.13
C SER A 30 -7.33 21.98 -9.69
N GLY A 31 -7.72 20.81 -9.18
CA GLY A 31 -7.66 20.47 -7.78
C GLY A 31 -6.35 20.89 -7.15
N VAL A 32 -6.44 21.33 -5.89
CA VAL A 32 -5.29 21.37 -5.00
C VAL A 32 -4.80 19.92 -4.87
N ASP A 33 -3.97 19.50 -5.83
CA ASP A 33 -2.97 18.48 -5.63
C ASP A 33 -1.96 19.17 -4.72
N MET A 34 -2.32 19.26 -3.43
CA MET A 34 -1.34 19.45 -2.39
C MET A 34 -0.38 18.30 -2.63
N ASP A 35 0.86 18.60 -3.01
CA ASP A 35 1.83 17.58 -3.35
C ASP A 35 1.94 16.62 -2.16
N VAL A 36 1.28 15.46 -2.28
CA VAL A 36 1.13 14.48 -1.19
C VAL A 36 2.51 13.98 -0.75
N CYS A 37 3.49 14.06 -1.66
CA CYS A 37 4.89 13.83 -1.37
C CYS A 37 5.43 14.89 -0.41
N THR A 38 5.32 16.19 -0.74
CA THR A 38 5.70 17.30 0.17
C THR A 38 5.03 17.18 1.54
N LEU A 39 3.72 16.92 1.58
CA LEU A 39 3.00 16.78 2.86
C LEU A 39 3.50 15.58 3.67
N CYS A 40 3.81 14.46 3.01
CA CYS A 40 4.44 13.32 3.66
C CYS A 40 5.81 13.68 4.23
N GLU A 41 6.65 14.37 3.46
CA GLU A 41 7.99 14.76 3.89
C GLU A 41 7.93 15.71 5.10
N GLU A 42 7.05 16.71 5.07
CA GLU A 42 6.83 17.61 6.21
C GLU A 42 6.37 16.86 7.45
N TYR A 43 5.37 15.98 7.31
CA TYR A 43 4.85 15.22 8.45
C TYR A 43 5.89 14.29 9.05
N VAL A 44 6.65 13.59 8.18
CA VAL A 44 7.74 12.70 8.62
C VAL A 44 8.83 13.54 9.29
N THR A 45 9.19 14.70 8.76
CA THR A 45 10.18 15.58 9.38
C THR A 45 9.76 15.98 10.80
N VAL A 46 8.53 16.46 10.98
CA VAL A 46 8.01 16.82 12.31
C VAL A 46 7.99 15.62 13.26
N ALA A 47 7.61 14.44 12.76
CA ALA A 47 7.63 13.22 13.57
C ALA A 47 9.05 12.81 13.98
N LEU A 48 10.02 12.91 13.07
CA LEU A 48 11.42 12.62 13.36
C LEU A 48 12.01 13.63 14.35
N ASP A 49 11.71 14.92 14.21
CA ASP A 49 12.17 15.93 15.16
C ASP A 49 11.62 15.64 16.56
N TYR A 50 10.35 15.28 16.67
CA TYR A 50 9.74 14.89 17.95
C TYR A 50 10.37 13.63 18.54
N LEU A 51 10.62 12.60 17.72
CA LEU A 51 11.14 11.30 18.19
C LEU A 51 12.65 11.30 18.47
N ASN A 52 13.41 12.20 17.83
CA ASN A 52 14.85 12.37 18.08
C ASN A 52 15.13 13.34 19.23
N ASP A 53 14.12 13.97 19.82
CA ASP A 53 14.27 14.81 20.99
C ASP A 53 14.59 13.94 22.23
N ASP A 54 15.67 14.26 22.94
CA ASP A 54 16.13 13.53 24.13
C ASP A 54 15.04 13.44 25.21
N LYS A 55 14.16 14.46 25.32
CA LYS A 55 13.05 14.45 26.28
C LYS A 55 12.01 13.41 25.90
N THR A 56 11.68 13.29 24.61
CA THR A 56 10.77 12.25 24.12
C THR A 56 11.35 10.86 24.39
N HIS A 57 12.66 10.69 24.19
CA HIS A 57 13.35 9.44 24.50
C HIS A 57 13.21 9.07 25.98
N ASP A 58 13.53 10.00 26.88
CA ASP A 58 13.43 9.80 28.33
C ASP A 58 11.99 9.52 28.78
N GLU A 59 11.01 10.28 28.28
CA GLU A 59 9.59 10.10 28.62
C GLU A 59 9.07 8.72 28.20
N VAL A 60 9.48 8.22 27.03
CA VAL A 60 9.10 6.89 26.54
C VAL A 60 9.77 5.79 27.38
N LEU A 61 11.06 5.91 27.67
CA LEU A 61 11.77 4.94 28.50
C LEU A 61 11.21 4.87 29.92
N GLU A 62 10.94 6.02 30.54
CA GLU A 62 10.35 6.08 31.87
C GLU A 62 8.98 5.39 31.90
N ALA A 63 8.13 5.66 30.90
CA ALA A 63 6.82 5.03 30.79
C ALA A 63 6.91 3.49 30.62
N LEU A 64 7.86 3.02 29.82
CA LEU A 64 8.10 1.59 29.61
C LEU A 64 8.68 0.91 30.85
N HIS A 65 9.66 1.51 31.52
CA HIS A 65 10.22 1.00 32.78
C HIS A 65 9.19 0.98 33.91
N LYS A 66 8.35 2.02 33.99
CA LYS A 66 7.24 2.04 34.93
C LYS A 66 6.27 0.88 34.67
N SER A 67 5.98 0.59 33.39
CA SER A 67 5.17 -0.57 33.01
C SER A 67 5.86 -1.89 33.39
N CYS A 68 7.18 -2.01 33.19
CA CYS A 68 7.96 -3.17 33.62
C CYS A 68 7.96 -3.35 35.15
N SER A 69 8.03 -2.28 35.93
CA SER A 69 8.01 -2.35 37.41
C SER A 69 6.72 -2.96 37.97
N GLN A 70 5.62 -2.85 37.22
CA GLN A 70 4.33 -3.44 37.57
C GLN A 70 4.29 -4.95 37.26
N MET A 71 5.24 -5.47 36.47
CA MET A 71 5.32 -6.89 36.11
C MET A 71 6.07 -7.68 37.19
N ARG A 72 5.33 -8.18 38.20
CA ARG A 72 5.82 -8.93 39.36
C ARG A 72 7.11 -9.77 39.14
N ASN A 73 7.01 -10.88 38.42
CA ASN A 73 8.11 -11.84 38.29
C ASN A 73 8.95 -11.62 37.01
N LEU A 74 8.58 -10.65 36.18
CA LEU A 74 9.18 -10.41 34.88
C LEU A 74 9.78 -9.01 34.77
N ALA A 75 9.77 -8.22 35.85
CA ALA A 75 10.23 -6.83 35.82
C ALA A 75 11.63 -6.69 35.24
N GLU A 76 12.58 -7.51 35.70
CA GLU A 76 13.97 -7.48 35.22
C GLU A 76 14.10 -7.89 33.74
N GLN A 77 13.39 -8.94 33.32
CA GLN A 77 13.38 -9.39 31.92
C GLN A 77 12.72 -8.35 31.02
N CYS A 78 11.63 -7.73 31.49
CA CYS A 78 10.94 -6.64 30.80
C CYS A 78 11.87 -5.43 30.63
N THR A 79 12.53 -4.98 31.70
CA THR A 79 13.48 -3.86 31.64
C THR A 79 14.60 -4.16 30.65
N THR A 80 15.17 -5.37 30.68
CA THR A 80 16.23 -5.77 29.73
C THR A 80 15.76 -5.71 28.28
N VAL A 81 14.51 -6.11 28.00
CA VAL A 81 13.91 -6.01 26.67
C VAL A 81 13.69 -4.54 26.31
N VAL A 82 13.11 -3.74 27.20
CA VAL A 82 12.88 -2.31 26.97
C VAL A 82 14.19 -1.61 26.62
N ASP A 83 15.22 -1.75 27.45
CA ASP A 83 16.52 -1.08 27.23
C ASP A 83 17.09 -1.43 25.86
N ARG A 84 17.10 -2.73 25.52
CA ARG A 84 17.68 -3.20 24.26
C ARG A 84 16.90 -2.73 23.03
N TYR A 85 15.57 -2.82 23.07
CA TYR A 85 14.75 -2.57 21.88
C TYR A 85 14.41 -1.10 21.72
N ALA A 86 14.27 -0.34 22.81
CA ALA A 86 14.06 1.10 22.74
C ALA A 86 15.30 1.80 22.16
N GLU A 87 16.51 1.48 22.64
CA GLU A 87 17.75 2.04 22.07
C GLU A 87 17.87 1.76 20.57
N MET A 88 17.58 0.53 20.16
CA MET A 88 17.59 0.14 18.74
C MET A 88 16.54 0.91 17.94
N PHE A 89 15.33 1.06 18.48
CA PHE A 89 14.24 1.80 17.84
C PHE A 89 14.59 3.28 17.63
N PHE A 90 15.11 3.96 18.65
CA PHE A 90 15.53 5.36 18.51
C PHE A 90 16.70 5.50 17.53
N THR A 91 17.65 4.58 17.56
CA THR A 91 18.77 4.54 16.60
C THR A 91 18.26 4.39 15.15
N ASP A 92 17.31 3.47 14.92
CA ASP A 92 16.73 3.23 13.60
C ASP A 92 15.96 4.46 13.12
N ILE A 93 15.18 5.11 14.00
CA ILE A 93 14.43 6.34 13.68
C ILE A 93 15.37 7.47 13.25
N SER A 94 16.49 7.68 13.95
CA SER A 94 17.45 8.73 13.61
C SER A 94 18.05 8.57 12.20
N SER A 95 17.98 7.36 11.62
CA SER A 95 18.49 7.08 10.28
C SER A 95 17.45 7.30 9.15
N VAL A 96 16.19 7.54 9.51
CA VAL A 96 15.09 7.68 8.54
C VAL A 96 15.24 8.99 7.76
N GLN A 97 15.25 8.90 6.43
CA GLN A 97 15.17 10.07 5.56
C GLN A 97 13.71 10.29 5.12
N PRO A 98 13.12 11.49 5.31
CA PRO A 98 11.73 11.76 4.97
C PRO A 98 11.35 11.34 3.54
N LEU A 99 12.11 11.78 2.55
CA LEU A 99 11.90 11.38 1.14
C LEU A 99 12.00 9.87 0.93
N GLY A 100 12.96 9.22 1.59
CA GLY A 100 13.17 7.76 1.49
C GLY A 100 12.00 6.98 2.09
N PHE A 101 11.50 7.41 3.24
CA PHE A 101 10.31 6.86 3.89
C PHE A 101 9.08 7.05 3.00
N CYS A 102 8.83 8.28 2.55
CA CYS A 102 7.67 8.61 1.70
C CYS A 102 7.69 7.87 0.35
N LYS A 103 8.88 7.61 -0.22
CA LYS A 103 9.03 6.72 -1.39
C LYS A 103 8.72 5.26 -1.08
N THR A 104 9.08 4.79 0.11
CA THR A 104 8.85 3.40 0.53
C THR A 104 7.36 3.12 0.70
N ILE A 105 6.60 4.07 1.25
CA ILE A 105 5.15 3.97 1.40
C ILE A 105 4.37 4.43 0.16
N GLY A 106 5.06 4.78 -0.92
CA GLY A 106 4.45 5.11 -2.22
C GLY A 106 3.79 6.49 -2.33
N LEU A 107 4.01 7.37 -1.35
CA LEU A 107 3.52 8.76 -1.39
C LEU A 107 4.43 9.68 -2.22
N CYS A 108 5.68 9.28 -2.41
CA CYS A 108 6.62 9.93 -3.33
C CYS A 108 7.01 8.98 -4.46
N ARG A 109 7.04 9.48 -5.70
CA ARG A 109 7.39 8.69 -6.87
C ARG A 109 8.91 8.45 -6.96
N LYS A 110 9.34 7.24 -7.28
CA LYS A 110 10.74 6.97 -7.65
C LYS A 110 10.99 7.55 -9.05
N ALA A 111 12.06 8.34 -9.22
CA ALA A 111 12.42 9.00 -10.47
C ALA A 111 13.04 8.05 -11.53
N THR A 112 12.48 6.84 -11.67
CA THR A 112 12.88 5.87 -12.70
C THR A 112 11.62 5.25 -13.28
N VAL A 113 11.27 5.71 -14.48
CA VAL A 113 10.19 5.24 -15.36
C VAL A 113 8.80 5.32 -14.69
N SER A 114 8.03 6.38 -14.87
CA SER A 114 7.58 6.92 -16.15
C SER A 114 6.91 8.25 -15.83
N SER A 115 7.06 9.24 -16.70
CA SER A 115 6.06 10.29 -16.82
C SER A 115 4.74 9.60 -17.19
N LEU A 116 3.96 9.14 -16.18
CA LEU A 116 2.55 8.87 -16.42
C LEU A 116 1.97 10.23 -16.83
N PRO A 117 1.32 10.34 -18.01
CA PRO A 117 0.52 11.50 -18.31
C PRO A 117 -0.46 11.72 -17.15
N ALA A 118 -0.57 12.97 -16.71
CA ALA A 118 -1.59 13.37 -15.75
C ALA A 118 -2.95 12.80 -16.19
N LYS A 119 -3.58 12.04 -15.29
CA LYS A 119 -4.89 11.34 -15.40
C LYS A 119 -4.91 10.10 -16.30
N ARG A 120 -4.24 9.02 -15.90
CA ARG A 120 -4.64 7.67 -16.28
C ARG A 120 -5.89 7.26 -15.48
N THR A 121 -6.94 6.81 -16.13
CA THR A 121 -8.13 6.26 -15.43
C THR A 121 -7.78 4.93 -14.74
N LYS A 122 -8.59 4.51 -13.75
CA LYS A 122 -8.45 3.16 -13.13
C LYS A 122 -8.47 2.04 -14.18
N CYS A 123 -9.23 2.25 -15.25
CA CYS A 123 -9.33 1.33 -16.37
C CYS A 123 -8.01 1.22 -17.14
N GLU A 124 -7.38 2.35 -17.49
CA GLU A 124 -6.08 2.36 -18.17
C GLU A 124 -4.96 1.75 -17.33
N ILE A 125 -4.94 2.03 -16.02
CA ILE A 125 -3.95 1.44 -15.10
C ILE A 125 -4.14 -0.08 -15.04
N CYS A 126 -5.39 -0.55 -14.99
CA CYS A 126 -5.67 -1.97 -15.00
C CYS A 126 -5.19 -2.64 -16.29
N HIS A 127 -5.54 -2.10 -17.46
CA HIS A 127 -5.11 -2.68 -18.73
C HIS A 127 -3.59 -2.71 -18.85
N GLN A 128 -2.92 -1.62 -18.48
CA GLN A 128 -1.46 -1.61 -18.46
C GLN A 128 -0.88 -2.69 -17.54
N ALA A 129 -1.43 -2.86 -16.33
CA ALA A 129 -0.97 -3.88 -15.41
C ALA A 129 -1.23 -5.31 -15.92
N VAL A 130 -2.38 -5.54 -16.58
CA VAL A 130 -2.71 -6.84 -17.20
C VAL A 130 -1.77 -7.13 -18.37
N ASP A 131 -1.47 -6.14 -19.21
CA ASP A 131 -0.54 -6.29 -20.33
C ASP A 131 0.88 -6.61 -19.83
N GLU A 132 1.39 -5.86 -18.84
CA GLU A 132 2.68 -6.14 -18.21
C GLU A 132 2.72 -7.53 -17.55
N MET A 133 1.62 -7.96 -16.93
CA MET A 133 1.49 -9.31 -16.35
C MET A 133 1.52 -10.39 -17.44
N LEU A 134 0.82 -10.18 -18.56
CA LEU A 134 0.79 -11.12 -19.69
C LEU A 134 2.16 -11.25 -20.36
N GLU A 135 2.89 -10.15 -20.52
CA GLU A 135 4.27 -10.17 -21.03
C GLU A 135 5.17 -10.99 -20.11
N LYS A 136 5.07 -10.80 -18.79
CA LYS A 136 5.84 -11.58 -17.82
C LYS A 136 5.43 -13.05 -17.79
N LEU A 137 4.15 -13.38 -17.96
CA LEU A 137 3.72 -14.79 -17.99
C LEU A 137 4.26 -15.55 -19.22
N LYS A 138 4.60 -14.85 -20.30
CA LYS A 138 5.25 -15.43 -21.50
C LYS A 138 6.76 -15.60 -21.36
N ASP A 139 7.35 -14.99 -20.33
CA ASP A 139 8.78 -15.01 -20.08
C ASP A 139 9.19 -16.32 -19.38
N PRO A 140 10.14 -17.11 -19.94
CA PRO A 140 10.52 -18.41 -19.39
C PRO A 140 11.21 -18.29 -18.03
N ASP A 141 11.90 -17.18 -17.75
CA ASP A 141 12.53 -16.96 -16.44
C ASP A 141 11.47 -16.73 -15.35
N THR A 142 10.39 -16.03 -15.69
CA THR A 142 9.22 -15.87 -14.82
C THR A 142 8.52 -17.21 -14.56
N GLU A 143 8.34 -18.04 -15.59
CA GLU A 143 7.79 -19.40 -15.44
C GLU A 143 8.63 -20.21 -14.44
N LEU A 144 9.95 -20.23 -14.63
CA LEU A 144 10.87 -20.92 -13.74
C LEU A 144 10.80 -20.40 -12.30
N GLY A 145 10.73 -19.08 -12.11
CA GLY A 145 10.61 -18.46 -10.80
C GLY A 145 9.30 -18.85 -10.07
N ILE A 146 8.20 -18.98 -10.80
CA ILE A 146 6.92 -19.45 -10.25
C ILE A 146 7.02 -20.93 -9.84
N ILE A 147 7.58 -21.78 -10.72
CA ILE A 147 7.77 -23.21 -10.42
C ILE A 147 8.68 -23.41 -9.20
N GLU A 148 9.79 -22.67 -9.11
CA GLU A 148 10.69 -22.73 -7.96
C GLU A 148 9.97 -22.32 -6.66
N SER A 149 9.18 -21.25 -6.72
CA SER A 149 8.37 -20.79 -5.59
C SER A 149 7.36 -21.84 -5.13
N LEU A 150 6.69 -22.51 -6.08
CA LEU A 150 5.76 -23.60 -5.79
C LEU A 150 6.49 -24.83 -5.20
N LEU A 151 7.66 -25.18 -5.71
CA LEU A 151 8.48 -26.27 -5.16
C LEU A 151 8.97 -25.96 -3.74
N LYS A 152 9.32 -24.69 -3.47
CA LYS A 152 9.66 -24.21 -2.13
C LYS A 152 8.47 -24.32 -1.19
N ALA A 153 7.27 -23.94 -1.63
CA ALA A 153 6.04 -24.12 -0.87
C ALA A 153 5.75 -25.61 -0.60
N CYS A 154 5.98 -26.50 -1.57
CA CYS A 154 5.86 -27.94 -1.38
C CYS A 154 6.80 -28.49 -0.30
N ASN A 155 7.92 -27.82 0.01
CA ASN A 155 8.80 -28.24 1.10
C ASN A 155 8.21 -27.94 2.49
N ALA A 156 7.31 -26.95 2.58
CA ALA A 156 6.59 -26.60 3.80
C ALA A 156 5.35 -27.46 4.03
N VAL A 157 4.88 -28.19 3.01
CA VAL A 157 3.83 -29.19 3.17
C VAL A 157 4.46 -30.42 3.84
N GLY A 158 3.88 -30.88 4.96
CA GLY A 158 4.42 -31.98 5.76
C GLY A 158 4.81 -33.21 4.93
N ASP A 159 5.80 -33.98 5.40
CA ASP A 159 6.55 -34.94 4.58
C ASP A 159 5.70 -35.97 3.82
N LYS A 160 4.53 -36.31 4.35
CA LYS A 160 3.54 -37.19 3.71
C LYS A 160 3.10 -36.69 2.32
N TYR A 161 3.02 -35.38 2.09
CA TYR A 161 2.48 -34.80 0.86
C TYR A 161 3.53 -34.11 0.00
N LYS A 162 4.73 -33.86 0.53
CA LYS A 162 5.84 -33.18 -0.17
C LYS A 162 6.12 -33.77 -1.56
N SER A 163 6.26 -35.09 -1.67
CA SER A 163 6.55 -35.76 -2.95
C SER A 163 5.39 -35.61 -3.96
N LYS A 164 4.14 -35.82 -3.51
CA LYS A 164 2.95 -35.66 -4.36
C LYS A 164 2.76 -34.21 -4.80
N CYS A 165 3.03 -33.25 -3.91
CA CYS A 165 3.00 -31.81 -4.22
C CYS A 165 4.01 -31.47 -5.32
N LYS A 166 5.29 -31.85 -5.15
CA LYS A 166 6.32 -31.61 -6.17
C LYS A 166 5.96 -32.23 -7.51
N LYS A 167 5.45 -33.46 -7.51
CA LYS A 167 4.99 -34.13 -8.72
C LYS A 167 3.89 -33.33 -9.43
N MET A 168 2.89 -32.84 -8.68
CA MET A 168 1.84 -31.99 -9.25
C MET A 168 2.39 -30.68 -9.81
N VAL A 169 3.33 -30.03 -9.12
CA VAL A 169 3.95 -28.78 -9.61
C VAL A 169 4.71 -29.02 -10.92
N PHE A 170 5.47 -30.11 -11.04
CA PHE A 170 6.18 -30.42 -12.28
C PHE A 170 5.26 -30.84 -13.43
N GLU A 171 4.23 -31.65 -13.16
CA GLU A 171 3.34 -32.17 -14.21
C GLU A 171 2.31 -31.14 -14.68
N PHE A 172 1.73 -30.37 -13.75
CA PHE A 172 0.64 -29.44 -14.06
C PHE A 172 1.07 -27.99 -14.11
N GLY A 173 2.14 -27.60 -13.41
CA GLY A 173 2.57 -26.20 -13.31
C GLY A 173 2.78 -25.53 -14.67
N PRO A 174 3.62 -26.08 -15.56
CA PRO A 174 3.87 -25.49 -16.87
C PRO A 174 2.60 -25.34 -17.72
N VAL A 175 1.79 -26.40 -17.79
CA VAL A 175 0.54 -26.40 -18.58
C VAL A 175 -0.45 -25.36 -18.03
N LEU A 176 -0.61 -25.28 -16.70
CA LEU A 176 -1.50 -24.31 -16.07
C LEU A 176 -1.04 -22.86 -16.25
N LEU A 177 0.27 -22.60 -16.31
CA LEU A 177 0.79 -21.24 -16.54
C LEU A 177 0.53 -20.78 -17.99
N VAL A 178 0.71 -21.67 -18.97
CA VAL A 178 0.38 -21.40 -20.38
C VAL A 178 -1.12 -21.15 -20.55
N ASP A 179 -1.96 -21.99 -19.93
CA ASP A 179 -3.41 -21.84 -19.98
C ASP A 179 -3.89 -20.57 -19.25
N ALA A 180 -3.25 -20.21 -18.13
CA ALA A 180 -3.57 -19.00 -17.38
C ALA A 180 -3.31 -17.74 -18.21
N GLY A 181 -2.17 -17.65 -18.91
CA GLY A 181 -1.91 -16.53 -19.83
C GLY A 181 -2.98 -16.43 -20.92
N SER A 182 -3.32 -17.57 -21.54
CA SER A 182 -4.37 -17.65 -22.57
C SER A 182 -5.77 -17.26 -22.05
N PHE A 183 -6.06 -17.53 -20.78
CA PHE A 183 -7.32 -17.16 -20.13
C PHE A 183 -7.37 -15.66 -19.86
N VAL A 184 -6.29 -15.09 -19.34
CA VAL A 184 -6.15 -13.65 -19.06
C VAL A 184 -6.27 -12.82 -20.34
N GLU A 185 -5.73 -13.31 -21.47
CA GLU A 185 -5.90 -12.65 -22.78
C GLU A 185 -7.35 -12.63 -23.28
N LYS A 186 -8.13 -13.66 -22.99
CA LYS A 186 -9.51 -13.81 -23.48
C LYS A 186 -10.55 -13.16 -22.59
N LEU A 187 -10.23 -12.98 -21.30
CA LEU A 187 -11.14 -12.40 -20.32
C LEU A 187 -10.81 -10.93 -20.11
N ASP A 188 -11.82 -10.05 -20.21
CA ASP A 188 -11.68 -8.66 -19.75
C ASP A 188 -11.70 -8.61 -18.21
N ILE A 189 -10.52 -8.88 -17.65
CA ILE A 189 -10.24 -8.87 -16.21
C ILE A 189 -10.49 -7.48 -15.62
N CYS A 190 -10.26 -6.42 -16.38
CA CYS A 190 -10.42 -5.05 -15.90
C CYS A 190 -11.89 -4.65 -15.75
N THR A 191 -12.76 -5.12 -16.63
CA THR A 191 -14.21 -5.01 -16.44
C THR A 191 -14.71 -5.93 -15.32
N THR A 192 -14.13 -7.14 -15.19
CA THR A 192 -14.49 -8.09 -14.13
C THR A 192 -14.17 -7.53 -12.74
N PHE A 193 -13.01 -6.90 -12.55
CA PHE A 193 -12.62 -6.24 -11.31
C PHE A 193 -13.18 -4.81 -11.17
N HIS A 194 -14.10 -4.40 -12.04
CA HIS A 194 -14.74 -3.08 -11.98
C HIS A 194 -13.76 -1.90 -12.09
N ALA A 195 -12.56 -2.12 -12.62
CA ALA A 195 -11.62 -1.06 -12.95
C ALA A 195 -12.09 -0.30 -14.21
N CYS A 196 -12.73 -1.01 -15.13
CA CYS A 196 -13.37 -0.46 -16.32
C CYS A 196 -14.91 -0.45 -16.19
N PRO A 197 -15.60 0.52 -16.82
CA PRO A 197 -17.04 0.49 -16.92
C PRO A 197 -17.49 -0.77 -17.67
N ARG A 198 -18.56 -1.41 -17.20
CA ARG A 198 -19.16 -2.52 -17.91
C ARG A 198 -19.75 -2.02 -19.23
N ASN A 199 -19.17 -2.43 -20.35
CA ASN A 199 -19.83 -2.26 -21.64
C ASN A 199 -21.11 -3.12 -21.65
N GLN A 200 -22.29 -2.49 -21.76
CA GLN A 200 -23.57 -3.21 -21.92
C GLN A 200 -23.77 -3.76 -23.34
N ALA A 201 -22.69 -4.15 -24.02
CA ALA A 201 -22.72 -4.72 -25.35
C ALA A 201 -21.66 -5.83 -25.42
N GLU A 202 -21.94 -6.94 -24.74
CA GLU A 202 -21.65 -8.34 -25.12
C GLU A 202 -21.85 -9.23 -23.90
N THR A 203 -23.13 -9.45 -23.54
CA THR A 203 -23.49 -10.66 -22.81
C THR A 203 -23.40 -11.83 -23.80
N LYS A 204 -22.23 -12.45 -23.89
CA LYS A 204 -22.14 -13.87 -24.17
C LYS A 204 -21.41 -14.52 -23.02
N GLU A 205 -22.19 -15.22 -22.22
CA GLU A 205 -21.73 -16.25 -21.29
C GLU A 205 -20.64 -17.10 -21.97
N VAL A 206 -19.41 -17.00 -21.48
CA VAL A 206 -18.38 -18.04 -21.68
C VAL A 206 -17.75 -18.32 -20.32
N PHE A 207 -18.56 -18.85 -19.40
CA PHE A 207 -18.03 -19.85 -18.48
C PHE A 207 -17.92 -21.15 -19.27
N PRO A 208 -16.72 -21.74 -19.47
CA PRO A 208 -16.66 -23.15 -19.80
C PRO A 208 -17.20 -23.92 -18.59
N LYS A 209 -18.46 -24.36 -18.70
CA LYS A 209 -18.98 -25.46 -17.88
C LYS A 209 -18.05 -26.66 -18.10
N GLY A 210 -17.38 -27.08 -17.05
CA GLY A 210 -16.76 -28.40 -16.96
C GLY A 210 -15.24 -28.40 -16.79
N MET A 211 -14.77 -28.26 -15.55
CA MET A 211 -13.73 -29.14 -15.00
C MET A 211 -13.75 -29.13 -13.47
N ILE A 212 -14.86 -29.54 -12.87
CA ILE A 212 -14.90 -30.08 -11.50
C ILE A 212 -15.79 -31.32 -11.52
N GLU A 213 -15.41 -32.32 -12.29
CA GLU A 213 -15.88 -33.70 -12.09
C GLU A 213 -14.73 -34.64 -12.41
N MET A 214 -13.91 -34.92 -11.40
CA MET A 214 -13.30 -36.21 -11.11
C MET A 214 -12.29 -36.01 -9.97
N VAL A 215 -12.77 -36.17 -8.73
CA VAL A 215 -12.20 -36.99 -7.64
C VAL A 215 -13.11 -36.79 -6.43
N THR A 216 -14.35 -37.26 -6.54
CA THR A 216 -15.18 -37.63 -5.39
C THR A 216 -16.03 -38.84 -5.79
N SER A 217 -15.49 -40.05 -5.63
CA SER A 217 -16.23 -41.23 -5.15
C SER A 217 -15.35 -42.49 -5.26
N SER A 218 -15.27 -43.20 -4.14
CA SER A 218 -14.83 -44.60 -3.95
C SER A 218 -13.33 -44.90 -3.94
#